data_AF-A0A9W4G574-F1
#
_entry.id   AF-A0A9W4G574-F1
#
_cell.length_a   1.000
_cell.length_b   1.000
_cell.length_c   1.000
_cell.angle_alpha   90.00
_cell.angle_beta   90.00
_cell.angle_gamma   90.00
#
_symmetry.space_group_name_H-M   'P 1'
#
loop_
_entity.id
_entity.type
_entity.pdbx_description
1 polymer ?
#
loop_
_entity_poly.entity_id
_entity_poly.type
_entity_poly.pdbx_seq_one_letter_code
_entity_poly.pdbx_strand_id
1 'polypeptide(L)'
;MTIERQYSLPNCKLILQGLPQGSDGKSDGRASLNRLMNAECHFVGYPQPITGGREFFESLVRQVSRYAQGFLSGLILPEQPHAKPELVELRPIGGEFHQLRVYESSEDNPSEESSLPNSPTVTVDLTTVQLFDLVEAIDQFLADSQTLPELSLQLKPLSKRYLKPEQPVAQRVKPAAIGVSSLALTALALFALPIPDVKRPQDPKLQPQAQTETIPTPSASPPTGSPSSATSEAPLASNLSSPQPITNPQELNDLKAQLDEKLDKAWTPAADVKVPLVYRVSVAKDGAIVGYKPLNPATETATATEQTPLPDLLYKPVGNRPINEPLADFQVTFNPDGSLEVRSLSGINNQ
;
A
#
# COMPACT_ATOMS: atom_id res chain seq x y z
N MET A 1 13.90 -20.26 -28.57
CA MET A 1 14.44 -19.87 -27.24
C MET A 1 13.35 -19.09 -26.54
N THR A 2 13.10 -19.37 -25.25
CA THR A 2 12.18 -18.61 -24.41
C THR A 2 12.90 -17.40 -23.81
N ILE A 3 12.13 -16.37 -23.46
CA ILE A 3 12.59 -15.16 -22.78
C ILE A 3 11.94 -15.14 -21.41
N GLU A 4 12.72 -14.73 -20.40
CA GLU A 4 12.26 -14.55 -19.03
C GLU A 4 12.46 -13.09 -18.63
N ARG A 5 11.44 -12.53 -17.96
CA ARG A 5 11.44 -11.17 -17.42
C ARG A 5 11.11 -11.25 -15.95
N GLN A 6 11.91 -10.59 -15.12
CA GLN A 6 11.77 -10.66 -13.67
C GLN A 6 11.65 -9.25 -13.09
N TYR A 7 10.64 -9.06 -12.23
CA TYR A 7 10.43 -7.85 -11.44
C TYR A 7 10.55 -8.27 -9.98
N SER A 8 11.60 -7.79 -9.30
CA SER A 8 12.02 -8.31 -8.00
C SER A 8 12.00 -7.22 -6.95
N LEU A 9 11.11 -7.37 -5.96
CA LEU A 9 10.99 -6.51 -4.81
C LEU A 9 11.24 -7.30 -3.52
N PRO A 10 11.36 -6.63 -2.35
CA PRO A 10 11.75 -7.30 -1.11
C PRO A 10 10.81 -8.44 -0.69
N ASN A 11 9.48 -8.29 -0.89
CA ASN A 11 8.50 -9.29 -0.46
C ASN A 11 7.70 -9.93 -1.62
N CYS A 12 7.92 -9.49 -2.86
CA CYS A 12 7.25 -10.01 -4.06
C CYS A 12 8.26 -10.17 -5.21
N LYS A 13 8.22 -11.30 -5.90
CA LYS A 13 8.95 -11.52 -7.15
C LYS A 13 8.00 -12.04 -8.23
N LEU A 14 7.85 -11.24 -9.29
CA LEU A 14 7.06 -11.58 -10.47
C LEU A 14 7.98 -12.04 -11.60
N ILE A 15 7.74 -13.24 -12.13
CA ILE A 15 8.49 -13.83 -13.24
C ILE A 15 7.54 -14.07 -14.40
N LEU A 16 7.87 -13.56 -15.58
CA LEU A 16 7.12 -13.77 -16.81
C LEU A 16 8.01 -14.51 -17.81
N GLN A 17 7.59 -15.70 -18.21
CA GLN A 17 8.27 -16.50 -19.20
C GLN A 17 7.43 -16.59 -20.48
N GLY A 18 8.06 -16.36 -21.62
CA GLY A 18 7.35 -16.31 -22.89
C GLY A 18 8.22 -16.47 -24.12
N LEU A 19 7.62 -16.25 -25.27
CA LEU A 19 8.26 -16.33 -26.57
C LEU A 19 8.38 -14.94 -27.21
N PRO A 20 9.47 -14.67 -27.93
CA PRO A 20 9.55 -13.51 -28.80
C PRO A 20 8.63 -13.67 -30.01
N GLN A 21 8.03 -12.56 -30.44
CA GLN A 21 7.48 -12.46 -31.79
C GLN A 21 8.62 -12.02 -32.73
N GLY A 22 8.56 -12.47 -33.99
CA GLY A 22 9.66 -12.39 -34.95
C GLY A 22 10.43 -11.07 -34.97
N SER A 23 11.69 -11.15 -35.38
CA SER A 23 12.66 -10.06 -35.41
C SER A 23 12.14 -8.83 -36.17
N ASP A 24 11.52 -7.90 -35.46
CA ASP A 24 11.41 -6.54 -35.95
C ASP A 24 12.83 -6.00 -36.00
N GLY A 25 13.32 -5.71 -37.20
CA GLY A 25 14.69 -5.28 -37.50
C GLY A 25 15.08 -3.92 -36.91
N LYS A 26 14.61 -3.59 -35.71
CA LYS A 26 15.06 -2.47 -34.88
C LYS A 26 15.98 -3.01 -33.80
N SER A 27 17.27 -2.79 -34.07
CA SER A 27 18.42 -3.02 -33.22
C SER A 27 18.37 -2.17 -31.95
N ASP A 28 17.61 -2.60 -30.95
CA ASP A 28 17.81 -2.14 -29.57
C ASP A 28 17.90 -3.33 -28.61
N GLY A 29 18.89 -4.20 -28.88
CA GLY A 29 19.61 -5.08 -27.95
C GLY A 29 18.87 -6.14 -27.13
N ARG A 30 17.55 -6.11 -26.98
CA ARG A 30 16.77 -7.02 -26.12
C ARG A 30 15.53 -7.52 -26.85
N ALA A 31 15.35 -8.84 -26.86
CA ALA A 31 14.21 -9.46 -27.50
C ALA A 31 12.91 -9.15 -26.72
N SER A 32 11.85 -8.74 -27.42
CA SER A 32 10.53 -8.49 -26.82
C SER A 32 9.82 -9.80 -26.49
N LEU A 33 9.12 -9.86 -25.36
CA LEU A 33 8.29 -10.99 -24.96
C LEU A 33 6.84 -10.67 -25.34
N ASN A 34 6.30 -11.34 -26.35
CA ASN A 34 4.96 -11.01 -26.88
C ASN A 34 3.92 -12.09 -26.63
N ARG A 35 4.36 -13.33 -26.36
CA ARG A 35 3.48 -14.43 -25.96
C ARG A 35 3.88 -14.94 -24.60
N LEU A 36 3.02 -14.76 -23.60
CA LEU A 36 3.21 -15.31 -22.26
C LEU A 36 2.91 -16.82 -22.27
N MET A 37 3.86 -17.61 -21.76
CA MET A 37 3.67 -19.04 -21.52
C MET A 37 3.34 -19.30 -20.07
N ASN A 38 4.04 -18.64 -19.15
CA ASN A 38 3.89 -18.83 -17.73
C ASN A 38 4.15 -17.51 -16.99
N ALA A 39 3.35 -17.23 -15.97
CA ALA A 39 3.53 -16.16 -15.02
C ALA A 39 3.61 -16.75 -13.62
N GLU A 40 4.62 -16.36 -12.86
CA GLU A 40 4.83 -16.82 -11.50
C GLU A 40 4.94 -15.65 -10.55
N CYS A 41 4.21 -15.72 -9.43
CA CYS A 41 4.27 -14.73 -8.37
C CYS A 41 4.74 -15.40 -7.08
N HIS A 42 5.87 -14.95 -6.57
CA HIS A 42 6.48 -15.44 -5.35
C HIS A 42 6.32 -14.41 -4.24
N PHE A 43 5.87 -14.86 -3.07
CA PHE A 43 5.75 -14.02 -1.88
C PHE A 43 6.59 -14.57 -0.73
N VAL A 44 7.21 -13.67 0.03
CA VAL A 44 7.96 -14.08 1.23
C VAL A 44 7.00 -14.74 2.23
N GLY A 45 7.38 -15.89 2.78
CA GLY A 45 6.54 -16.67 3.69
C GLY A 45 5.62 -17.68 3.00
N TYR A 46 5.56 -17.69 1.66
CA TYR A 46 4.81 -18.67 0.87
C TYR A 46 5.78 -19.50 0.02
N PRO A 47 5.94 -20.81 0.29
CA PRO A 47 6.93 -21.64 -0.38
C PRO A 47 6.55 -22.01 -1.82
N GLN A 48 5.25 -22.01 -2.14
CA GLN A 48 4.76 -22.32 -3.48
C GLN A 48 4.44 -21.02 -4.23
N PRO A 49 5.00 -20.82 -5.43
CA PRO A 49 4.61 -19.70 -6.27
C PRO A 49 3.18 -19.85 -6.76
N ILE A 50 2.50 -18.72 -6.92
CA ILE A 50 1.24 -18.69 -7.66
C ILE A 50 1.59 -18.68 -9.13
N THR A 51 1.20 -19.72 -9.85
CA THR A 51 1.54 -19.89 -11.26
C THR A 51 0.29 -19.88 -12.12
N GLY A 52 0.38 -19.32 -13.32
CA GLY A 52 -0.69 -19.40 -14.30
C GLY A 52 -0.29 -18.89 -15.67
N GLY A 53 -1.16 -19.11 -16.65
CA GLY A 53 -0.97 -18.63 -18.02
C GLY A 53 -1.31 -17.15 -18.20
N ARG A 54 -1.58 -16.78 -19.45
CA ARG A 54 -1.97 -15.42 -19.84
C ARG A 54 -3.22 -14.93 -19.11
N GLU A 55 -4.31 -15.68 -19.13
CA GLU A 55 -5.59 -15.28 -18.54
C GLU A 55 -5.46 -15.02 -17.02
N PHE A 56 -4.67 -15.85 -16.32
CA PHE A 56 -4.32 -15.62 -14.93
C PHE A 56 -3.62 -14.28 -14.73
N PHE A 57 -2.57 -14.02 -15.51
CA PHE A 57 -1.80 -12.80 -15.37
C PHE A 57 -2.61 -11.54 -15.72
N GLU A 58 -3.44 -11.59 -16.76
CA GLU A 58 -4.34 -10.48 -17.11
C GLU A 58 -5.37 -10.21 -16.01
N SER A 59 -5.93 -11.27 -15.40
CA SER A 59 -6.84 -11.17 -14.26
C SER A 59 -6.13 -10.61 -13.02
N LEU A 60 -4.89 -11.04 -12.75
CA LEU A 60 -4.07 -10.55 -11.65
C LEU A 60 -3.82 -9.04 -11.78
N VAL A 61 -3.31 -8.61 -12.93
CA VAL A 61 -3.02 -7.19 -13.21
C VAL A 61 -4.27 -6.33 -13.05
N ARG A 62 -5.41 -6.79 -13.57
CA ARG A 62 -6.70 -6.09 -13.45
C ARG A 62 -7.16 -5.97 -12.00
N GLN A 63 -7.15 -7.06 -11.23
CA GLN A 63 -7.65 -7.02 -9.87
C GLN A 63 -6.73 -6.35 -8.88
N VAL A 64 -5.41 -6.51 -9.00
CA VAL A 64 -4.49 -5.78 -8.14
C VAL A 64 -4.67 -4.29 -8.36
N SER A 65 -4.77 -3.82 -9.61
CA SER A 65 -5.02 -2.40 -9.87
C SER A 65 -6.36 -1.91 -9.33
N ARG A 66 -7.45 -2.66 -9.57
CA ARG A 66 -8.79 -2.30 -9.06
C ARG A 66 -8.81 -2.24 -7.54
N TYR A 67 -8.19 -3.22 -6.89
CA TYR A 67 -8.09 -3.32 -5.44
C TYR A 67 -7.26 -2.18 -4.86
N ALA A 68 -6.08 -1.92 -5.42
CA ALA A 68 -5.20 -0.85 -5.00
C ALA A 68 -5.87 0.53 -5.14
N GLN A 69 -6.58 0.78 -6.24
CA GLN A 69 -7.36 2.02 -6.39
C GLN A 69 -8.41 2.18 -5.29
N GLY A 70 -9.14 1.12 -4.93
CA GLY A 70 -10.13 1.15 -3.85
C GLY A 70 -9.48 1.38 -2.49
N PHE A 71 -8.45 0.58 -2.17
CA PHE A 71 -7.72 0.61 -0.91
C PHE A 71 -7.05 1.97 -0.66
N LEU A 72 -6.31 2.49 -1.64
CA LEU A 72 -5.63 3.80 -1.54
C LEU A 72 -6.60 4.98 -1.51
N SER A 73 -7.79 4.83 -2.11
CA SER A 73 -8.81 5.88 -2.09
C SER A 73 -9.67 5.85 -0.82
N GLY A 74 -9.46 4.90 0.10
CA GLY A 74 -10.34 4.69 1.27
C GLY A 74 -11.76 4.27 0.89
N LEU A 75 -11.93 3.72 -0.32
CA LEU A 75 -13.20 3.32 -0.89
C LEU A 75 -13.43 1.84 -0.68
N ILE A 76 -14.54 1.50 -0.01
CA ILE A 76 -15.05 0.13 -0.03
C ILE A 76 -15.78 -0.03 -1.36
N LEU A 77 -15.16 -0.73 -2.30
CA LEU A 77 -15.77 -1.00 -3.58
C LEU A 77 -16.85 -2.09 -3.39
N PRO A 78 -18.14 -1.82 -3.71
CA PRO A 78 -19.15 -2.87 -3.66
C PRO A 78 -18.79 -3.97 -4.67
N GLU A 79 -18.87 -5.21 -4.20
CA GLU A 79 -18.76 -6.42 -5.02
C GLU A 79 -19.80 -6.31 -6.13
N GLN A 80 -19.37 -6.33 -7.40
CA GLN A 80 -20.29 -6.15 -8.52
C GLN A 80 -21.08 -7.46 -8.72
N PRO A 81 -22.42 -7.48 -8.53
CA PRO A 81 -23.20 -8.72 -8.57
C PRO A 81 -23.26 -9.39 -9.96
N HIS A 82 -22.75 -8.74 -11.00
CA HIS A 82 -22.82 -9.19 -12.40
C HIS A 82 -21.46 -9.14 -13.13
N ALA A 83 -20.35 -9.09 -12.39
CA ALA A 83 -19.05 -9.26 -13.00
C ALA A 83 -18.87 -10.73 -13.42
N LYS A 84 -18.28 -10.97 -14.60
CA LYS A 84 -17.84 -12.32 -15.00
C LYS A 84 -16.94 -12.88 -13.89
N PRO A 85 -16.98 -14.20 -13.61
CA PRO A 85 -16.08 -14.81 -12.63
C PRO A 85 -14.64 -14.47 -13.06
N GLU A 86 -13.94 -13.73 -12.20
CA GLU A 86 -12.54 -13.42 -12.44
C GLU A 86 -11.68 -14.55 -11.91
N LEU A 87 -10.60 -14.87 -12.64
CA LEU A 87 -9.70 -15.95 -12.29
C LEU A 87 -8.91 -15.65 -11.02
N VAL A 88 -8.75 -14.36 -10.73
CA VAL A 88 -8.09 -13.84 -9.54
C VAL A 88 -9.07 -12.92 -8.81
N GLU A 89 -9.10 -13.02 -7.48
CA GLU A 89 -9.83 -12.11 -6.61
C GLU A 89 -8.93 -11.62 -5.48
N LEU A 90 -9.11 -10.36 -5.10
CA LEU A 90 -8.38 -9.75 -4.00
C LEU A 90 -9.38 -9.10 -3.03
N ARG A 91 -9.37 -9.49 -1.76
CA ARG A 91 -10.33 -9.02 -0.74
C ARG A 91 -9.63 -8.65 0.57
N PRO A 92 -10.09 -7.62 1.30
CA PRO A 92 -9.55 -7.34 2.63
C PRO A 92 -10.00 -8.43 3.61
N ILE A 93 -9.09 -8.91 4.44
CA ILE A 93 -9.35 -9.76 5.60
C ILE A 93 -8.95 -8.89 6.79
N GLY A 94 -9.86 -8.59 7.71
CA GLY A 94 -9.72 -7.50 8.69
C GLY A 94 -8.31 -7.30 9.30
N GLY A 95 -7.96 -6.05 9.59
CA GLY A 95 -6.59 -5.67 9.97
C GLY A 95 -5.76 -5.23 8.75
N GLU A 96 -4.50 -5.63 8.71
CA GLU A 96 -3.49 -5.25 7.69
C GLU A 96 -3.27 -6.38 6.64
N PHE A 97 -4.27 -7.25 6.46
CA PHE A 97 -4.18 -8.44 5.60
C PHE A 97 -5.13 -8.38 4.39
N HIS A 98 -4.68 -8.97 3.29
CA HIS A 98 -5.35 -8.96 1.99
C HIS A 98 -5.32 -10.36 1.40
N GLN A 99 -6.49 -10.96 1.16
CA GLN A 99 -6.58 -12.29 0.58
C GLN A 99 -6.53 -12.24 -0.94
N LEU A 100 -5.49 -12.83 -1.51
CA LEU A 100 -5.41 -13.16 -2.92
C LEU A 100 -5.93 -14.59 -3.13
N ARG A 101 -6.99 -14.73 -3.93
CA ARG A 101 -7.58 -16.02 -4.31
C ARG A 101 -7.43 -16.24 -5.80
N VAL A 102 -7.11 -17.46 -6.20
CA VAL A 102 -7.00 -17.85 -7.61
C VAL A 102 -7.90 -19.05 -7.85
N TYR A 103 -8.69 -19.00 -8.91
CA TYR A 103 -9.62 -20.03 -9.34
C TYR A 103 -9.13 -20.68 -10.64
N GLU A 104 -9.55 -21.91 -10.91
CA GLU A 104 -9.32 -22.56 -12.20
C GLU A 104 -10.21 -21.96 -13.30
N SER A 105 -9.71 -21.96 -14.54
CA SER A 105 -10.48 -21.48 -15.68
C SER A 105 -11.58 -22.48 -15.99
N SER A 106 -12.81 -21.99 -16.14
CA SER A 106 -14.01 -22.83 -16.28
C SER A 106 -14.12 -23.52 -17.65
N GLU A 107 -13.14 -23.34 -18.55
CA GLU A 107 -13.13 -23.95 -19.89
C GLU A 107 -12.68 -25.42 -19.89
N ASP A 108 -12.01 -25.89 -18.82
CA ASP A 108 -11.49 -27.27 -18.73
C ASP A 108 -12.45 -28.28 -18.06
N ASN A 109 -13.66 -27.86 -17.66
CA ASN A 109 -14.60 -28.74 -16.98
C ASN A 109 -16.01 -28.69 -17.61
N PRO A 110 -16.31 -29.52 -18.63
CA PRO A 110 -17.64 -29.62 -19.23
C PRO A 110 -18.60 -30.48 -18.39
N SER A 111 -18.46 -30.45 -17.07
CA SER A 111 -19.33 -31.19 -16.16
C SER A 111 -20.39 -30.24 -15.64
N GLU A 112 -21.57 -30.36 -16.24
CA GLU A 112 -22.79 -29.63 -15.90
C GLU A 112 -23.17 -29.76 -14.41
N GLU A 113 -23.91 -28.75 -13.93
CA GLU A 113 -24.73 -28.77 -12.72
C GLU A 113 -24.01 -29.04 -11.39
N SER A 114 -23.35 -28.01 -10.85
CA SER A 114 -23.19 -27.88 -9.41
C SER A 114 -23.17 -26.41 -9.01
N SER A 115 -24.28 -25.95 -8.45
CA SER A 115 -24.48 -24.65 -7.79
C SER A 115 -23.74 -24.57 -6.45
N LEU A 116 -22.46 -24.92 -6.45
CA LEU A 116 -21.53 -24.68 -5.36
C LEU A 116 -20.55 -23.59 -5.80
N PRO A 117 -20.15 -22.65 -4.93
CA PRO A 117 -19.13 -21.67 -5.28
C PRO A 117 -17.84 -22.40 -5.65
N ASN A 118 -17.27 -22.09 -6.82
CA ASN A 118 -15.92 -22.54 -7.19
C ASN A 118 -15.00 -22.29 -6.00
N SER A 119 -14.43 -23.35 -5.44
CA SER A 119 -13.47 -23.21 -4.35
C SER A 119 -12.16 -22.68 -4.95
N PRO A 120 -11.48 -21.72 -4.29
CA PRO A 120 -10.23 -21.20 -4.81
C PRO A 120 -9.17 -22.32 -4.80
N THR A 121 -8.49 -22.50 -5.92
CA THR A 121 -7.37 -23.44 -6.06
C THR A 121 -6.18 -23.00 -5.22
N VAL A 122 -5.95 -21.69 -5.12
CA VAL A 122 -4.86 -21.11 -4.32
C VAL A 122 -5.40 -19.93 -3.51
N THR A 123 -5.03 -19.84 -2.23
CA THR A 123 -5.35 -18.72 -1.35
C THR A 123 -4.09 -18.28 -0.62
N VAL A 124 -3.78 -16.98 -0.68
CA VAL A 124 -2.59 -16.38 -0.09
C VAL A 124 -3.01 -15.11 0.67
N ASP A 125 -2.61 -15.01 1.93
CA ASP A 125 -2.91 -13.85 2.78
C ASP A 125 -1.71 -12.91 2.77
N LEU A 126 -1.83 -11.82 2.02
CA LEU A 126 -0.80 -10.82 1.86
C LEU A 126 -0.88 -9.79 2.97
N THR A 127 0.26 -9.46 3.58
CA THR A 127 0.41 -8.23 4.36
C THR A 127 0.26 -7.00 3.47
N THR A 128 -0.06 -5.85 4.05
CA THR A 128 -0.10 -4.59 3.31
C THR A 128 1.23 -4.30 2.58
N VAL A 129 2.39 -4.59 3.18
CA VAL A 129 3.70 -4.42 2.53
C VAL A 129 3.85 -5.34 1.31
N GLN A 130 3.45 -6.61 1.41
CA GLN A 130 3.47 -7.54 0.28
C GLN A 130 2.52 -7.13 -0.84
N LEU A 131 1.35 -6.59 -0.50
CA LEU A 131 0.43 -6.03 -1.47
C LEU A 131 1.06 -4.84 -2.21
N PHE A 132 1.71 -3.93 -1.49
CA PHE A 132 2.40 -2.79 -2.10
C PHE A 132 3.53 -3.24 -3.03
N ASP A 133 4.33 -4.23 -2.63
CA ASP A 133 5.33 -4.81 -3.51
C ASP A 133 4.66 -5.47 -4.75
N LEU A 134 3.52 -6.15 -4.61
CA LEU A 134 2.80 -6.69 -5.77
C LEU A 134 2.35 -5.60 -6.75
N VAL A 135 1.82 -4.49 -6.23
CA VAL A 135 1.41 -3.33 -7.04
C VAL A 135 2.61 -2.74 -7.78
N GLU A 136 3.71 -2.48 -7.07
CA GLU A 136 4.93 -1.92 -7.65
C GLU A 136 5.54 -2.87 -8.70
N ALA A 137 5.53 -4.18 -8.49
CA ALA A 137 6.01 -5.15 -9.47
C ALA A 137 5.16 -5.13 -10.77
N ILE A 138 3.84 -4.95 -10.64
CA ILE A 138 2.94 -4.79 -11.78
C ILE A 138 3.16 -3.45 -12.48
N ASP A 139 3.39 -2.36 -11.74
CA ASP A 139 3.68 -1.05 -12.31
C ASP A 139 5.01 -1.04 -13.09
N GLN A 140 6.05 -1.72 -12.56
CA GLN A 140 7.31 -1.93 -13.28
C GLN A 140 7.13 -2.76 -14.56
N PHE A 141 6.26 -3.79 -14.53
CA PHE A 141 5.86 -4.53 -15.71
C PHE A 141 5.16 -3.64 -16.74
N LEU A 142 4.17 -2.84 -16.33
CA LEU A 142 3.44 -1.94 -17.23
C LEU A 142 4.34 -0.84 -17.82
N ALA A 143 5.43 -0.48 -17.14
CA ALA A 143 6.45 0.44 -17.63
C ALA A 143 7.43 -0.23 -18.64
N ASP A 144 7.48 -1.56 -18.70
CA ASP A 144 8.35 -2.31 -19.59
C ASP A 144 7.69 -2.53 -20.96
N SER A 145 7.96 -1.61 -21.90
CA SER A 145 7.45 -1.67 -23.27
C SER A 145 7.91 -2.88 -24.08
N GLN A 146 8.87 -3.67 -23.60
CA GLN A 146 9.35 -4.88 -24.26
C GLN A 146 8.65 -6.16 -23.77
N THR A 147 7.81 -6.08 -22.74
CA THR A 147 7.16 -7.24 -22.13
C THR A 147 5.65 -7.10 -22.24
N LEU A 148 5.04 -7.92 -23.09
CA LEU A 148 3.61 -7.94 -23.41
C LEU A 148 3.06 -6.55 -23.77
N PRO A 149 3.56 -5.89 -24.84
CA PRO A 149 3.15 -4.53 -25.20
C PRO A 149 1.65 -4.39 -25.52
N GLU A 150 1.00 -5.50 -25.89
CA GLU A 150 -0.46 -5.57 -26.13
C GLU A 150 -1.28 -5.50 -24.83
N LEU A 151 -0.69 -5.86 -23.69
CA LEU A 151 -1.37 -5.86 -22.41
C LEU A 151 -1.37 -4.44 -21.82
N SER A 152 -2.47 -3.73 -22.02
CA SER A 152 -2.67 -2.39 -21.45
C SER A 152 -3.79 -2.39 -20.42
N LEU A 153 -3.52 -1.78 -19.28
CA LEU A 153 -4.48 -1.62 -18.19
C LEU A 153 -5.30 -0.34 -18.40
N GLN A 154 -6.62 -0.46 -18.58
CA GLN A 154 -7.51 0.70 -18.64
C GLN A 154 -7.99 1.12 -17.24
N LEU A 155 -7.24 2.04 -16.62
CA LEU A 155 -7.62 2.66 -15.35
C LEU A 155 -8.86 3.54 -15.54
N LYS A 156 -9.96 3.22 -14.85
CA LYS A 156 -11.15 4.09 -14.79
C LYS A 156 -11.19 4.80 -13.43
N PRO A 157 -11.25 6.14 -13.40
CA PRO A 157 -11.29 6.87 -12.13
C PRO A 157 -12.53 6.48 -11.32
N LEU A 158 -12.33 6.18 -10.02
CA LEU A 158 -13.41 5.80 -9.12
C LEU A 158 -14.27 7.01 -8.75
N SER A 159 -15.59 6.82 -8.74
CA SER A 159 -16.52 7.92 -8.45
C SER A 159 -16.47 8.32 -6.97
N LYS A 160 -16.49 9.63 -6.68
CA LYS A 160 -16.52 10.17 -5.30
C LYS A 160 -17.74 9.74 -4.48
N ARG A 161 -18.77 9.13 -5.11
CA ARG A 161 -19.98 8.65 -4.43
C ARG A 161 -19.72 7.50 -3.47
N TYR A 162 -18.58 6.82 -3.60
CA TYR A 162 -18.21 5.69 -2.75
C TYR A 162 -17.40 6.10 -1.51
N LEU A 163 -17.03 7.39 -1.37
CA LEU A 163 -16.29 7.88 -0.20
C LEU A 163 -17.19 7.80 1.03
N LYS A 164 -16.74 7.07 2.07
CA LYS A 164 -17.34 7.18 3.40
C LYS A 164 -17.27 8.67 3.82
N PRO A 165 -18.39 9.33 4.12
CA PRO A 165 -18.35 10.70 4.61
C PRO A 165 -17.64 10.71 5.96
N GLU A 166 -16.44 11.30 6.01
CA GLU A 166 -15.62 11.38 7.23
C GLU A 166 -16.29 12.21 8.35
N GLN A 167 -17.34 12.97 8.04
CA GLN A 167 -18.03 13.83 9.00
C GLN A 167 -19.56 13.74 8.89
N PRO A 168 -20.28 13.74 10.03
CA PRO A 168 -21.73 13.79 10.03
C PRO A 168 -22.22 15.08 9.36
N VAL A 169 -23.31 14.98 8.60
CA VAL A 169 -23.91 16.09 7.83
C VAL A 169 -24.12 17.34 8.70
N ALA A 170 -24.42 17.15 9.99
CA ALA A 170 -24.59 18.22 10.97
C ALA A 170 -23.33 19.11 11.19
N GLN A 171 -22.12 18.61 10.90
CA GLN A 171 -20.88 19.37 11.07
C GLN A 171 -20.49 20.15 9.80
N ARG A 172 -20.99 19.72 8.62
CA ARG A 172 -20.74 20.36 7.31
C ARG A 172 -21.54 21.64 7.07
N VAL A 173 -22.53 21.95 7.91
CA VAL A 173 -23.38 23.16 7.76
C VAL A 173 -22.86 24.40 8.49
N LYS A 174 -21.80 24.30 9.29
CA LYS A 174 -21.23 25.45 10.03
C LYS A 174 -20.81 26.63 9.14
N PRO A 175 -20.14 26.45 7.97
CA PRO A 175 -19.76 27.58 7.11
C PRO A 175 -20.90 28.08 6.20
N ALA A 176 -21.90 27.24 5.90
CA ALA A 176 -23.00 27.62 5.00
C ALA A 176 -24.06 28.50 5.68
N ALA A 177 -24.28 28.34 6.99
CA ALA A 177 -25.24 29.16 7.74
C ALA A 177 -24.83 30.65 7.83
N ILE A 178 -23.53 30.94 7.72
CA ILE A 178 -23.00 32.31 7.75
C ILE A 178 -23.21 33.02 6.40
N GLY A 179 -23.17 32.30 5.27
CA GLY A 179 -23.32 32.89 3.94
C GLY A 179 -24.75 33.38 3.62
N VAL A 180 -25.76 32.59 3.99
CA VAL A 180 -27.17 32.93 3.68
C VAL A 180 -27.66 34.14 4.48
N SER A 181 -27.19 34.29 5.73
CA SER A 181 -27.57 35.41 6.59
C SER A 181 -26.96 36.75 6.13
N SER A 182 -25.72 36.76 5.64
CA SER A 182 -25.07 37.98 5.12
C SER A 182 -25.71 38.49 3.82
N LEU A 183 -26.12 37.61 2.90
CA LEU A 183 -26.76 37.99 1.64
C LEU A 183 -28.12 38.67 1.88
N ALA A 184 -28.94 38.13 2.78
CA ALA A 184 -30.27 38.69 3.09
C ALA A 184 -30.19 40.10 3.69
N LEU A 185 -29.23 40.34 4.60
CA LEU A 185 -29.02 41.67 5.19
C LEU A 185 -28.52 42.69 4.15
N THR A 186 -27.63 42.28 3.24
CA THR A 186 -27.10 43.18 2.20
C THR A 186 -28.16 43.53 1.15
N ALA A 187 -29.02 42.58 0.76
CA ALA A 187 -30.14 42.83 -0.15
C ALA A 187 -31.16 43.82 0.43
N LEU A 188 -31.48 43.71 1.72
CA LEU A 188 -32.34 44.67 2.41
C LEU A 188 -31.70 46.06 2.48
N ALA A 189 -30.40 46.16 2.75
CA ALA A 189 -29.69 47.43 2.77
C ALA A 189 -29.64 48.11 1.38
N LEU A 190 -29.41 47.35 0.31
CA LEU A 190 -29.41 47.87 -1.07
C LEU A 190 -30.81 48.27 -1.56
N PHE A 191 -31.87 47.62 -1.07
CA PHE A 191 -33.25 48.01 -1.40
C PHE A 191 -33.67 49.33 -0.74
N ALA A 192 -33.06 49.68 0.39
CA ALA A 192 -33.33 50.94 1.09
C ALA A 192 -32.52 52.13 0.54
N LEU A 193 -31.55 51.89 -0.36
CA LEU A 193 -30.79 52.96 -1.00
C LEU A 193 -31.56 53.50 -2.22
N PRO A 194 -31.76 54.83 -2.31
CA PRO A 194 -32.39 55.44 -3.47
C PRO A 194 -31.55 55.16 -4.72
N ILE A 195 -32.20 54.69 -5.80
CA ILE A 195 -31.54 54.39 -7.07
C ILE A 195 -30.87 55.69 -7.57
N PRO A 196 -29.54 55.70 -7.76
CA PRO A 196 -28.83 56.89 -8.22
C PRO A 196 -29.20 57.21 -9.67
N ASP A 197 -29.47 58.49 -9.94
CA ASP A 197 -29.84 58.97 -11.28
C ASP A 197 -28.65 58.86 -12.24
N VAL A 198 -28.79 58.01 -13.26
CA VAL A 198 -27.77 57.80 -14.29
C VAL A 198 -27.80 58.99 -15.25
N LYS A 199 -26.98 60.01 -14.99
CA LYS A 199 -26.73 61.07 -15.98
C LYS A 199 -25.97 60.48 -17.16
N ARG A 200 -26.65 60.39 -18.30
CA ARG A 200 -26.03 60.03 -19.58
C ARG A 200 -24.92 61.06 -19.89
N PRO A 201 -23.66 60.64 -20.10
CA PRO A 201 -22.61 61.56 -20.53
C PRO A 201 -23.03 62.27 -21.82
N GLN A 202 -22.86 63.59 -21.86
CA GLN A 202 -23.09 64.37 -23.08
C GLN A 202 -22.03 64.01 -24.13
N ASP A 203 -22.46 63.85 -25.38
CA ASP A 203 -21.57 63.59 -26.50
C ASP A 203 -20.52 64.71 -26.65
N PRO A 204 -19.22 64.39 -26.70
CA PRO A 204 -18.17 65.39 -26.88
C PRO A 204 -18.30 66.07 -28.24
N LYS A 205 -18.38 67.40 -28.25
CA LYS A 205 -18.16 68.22 -29.44
C LYS A 205 -16.72 68.04 -29.93
N LEU A 206 -16.58 67.76 -31.22
CA LEU A 206 -15.31 67.74 -31.94
C LEU A 206 -14.72 69.15 -32.05
N GLN A 207 -13.55 69.40 -31.45
CA GLN A 207 -12.58 70.37 -31.96
C GLN A 207 -11.13 69.98 -31.59
N PRO A 208 -10.14 70.29 -32.45
CA PRO A 208 -8.83 69.62 -32.49
C PRO A 208 -7.66 70.43 -31.91
N GLN A 209 -6.67 69.76 -31.29
CA GLN A 209 -5.22 69.86 -31.60
C GLN A 209 -4.35 69.03 -30.63
N ALA A 210 -3.36 68.33 -31.20
CA ALA A 210 -1.95 68.16 -30.76
C ALA A 210 -1.64 67.76 -29.29
N GLN A 211 -0.67 66.92 -28.93
CA GLN A 211 0.36 66.09 -29.54
C GLN A 211 1.10 65.41 -28.36
N THR A 212 1.54 64.15 -28.51
CA THR A 212 2.67 63.49 -27.77
C THR A 212 2.52 63.26 -26.24
N GLU A 213 2.97 62.18 -25.59
CA GLU A 213 4.04 61.21 -25.86
C GLU A 213 3.69 59.77 -25.46
N THR A 214 4.30 58.86 -26.19
CA THR A 214 4.27 57.40 -26.09
C THR A 214 5.30 56.90 -25.07
N ILE A 215 4.91 56.02 -24.15
CA ILE A 215 5.85 55.19 -23.36
C ILE A 215 5.68 53.73 -23.80
N PRO A 216 6.79 53.02 -24.12
CA PRO A 216 6.72 51.74 -24.83
C PRO A 216 6.50 50.53 -23.92
N THR A 217 5.73 49.60 -24.46
CA THR A 217 5.58 48.20 -24.05
C THR A 217 6.80 47.39 -24.52
N PRO A 218 7.40 46.53 -23.69
CA PRO A 218 8.18 45.41 -24.19
C PRO A 218 7.30 44.17 -24.32
N SER A 219 7.14 43.75 -25.57
CA SER A 219 6.82 42.38 -25.98
C SER A 219 8.06 41.51 -25.82
N ALA A 220 7.93 40.30 -25.27
CA ALA A 220 8.98 39.30 -25.31
C ALA A 220 8.40 37.94 -25.72
N SER A 221 8.87 37.48 -26.88
CA SER A 221 8.69 36.14 -27.45
C SER A 221 9.49 35.06 -26.69
N PRO A 222 9.15 33.77 -26.88
CA PRO A 222 9.75 32.65 -26.17
C PRO A 222 11.09 32.21 -26.76
N PRO A 223 11.97 31.57 -25.97
CA PRO A 223 13.04 30.74 -26.51
C PRO A 223 12.81 29.25 -26.23
N THR A 224 12.85 28.48 -27.31
CA THR A 224 13.22 27.07 -27.38
C THR A 224 14.72 26.92 -27.07
N GLY A 225 15.10 25.95 -26.23
CA GLY A 225 16.49 25.57 -25.99
C GLY A 225 16.57 24.19 -25.33
N SER A 226 17.20 23.23 -26.03
CA SER A 226 17.41 21.83 -25.65
C SER A 226 18.33 21.66 -24.42
N PRO A 227 18.27 20.50 -23.73
CA PRO A 227 19.09 20.21 -22.55
C PRO A 227 20.49 19.73 -22.97
N SER A 228 21.51 20.12 -22.21
CA SER A 228 22.83 19.53 -22.32
C SER A 228 23.43 19.22 -20.94
N SER A 229 23.89 17.98 -20.86
CA SER A 229 25.04 17.48 -20.11
C SER A 229 24.88 17.05 -18.64
N ALA A 230 25.08 15.75 -18.52
CA ALA A 230 25.39 14.91 -17.38
C ALA A 230 26.54 15.41 -16.48
N THR A 231 26.44 15.05 -15.20
CA THR A 231 27.54 14.69 -14.28
C THR A 231 26.89 13.78 -13.21
N SER A 232 27.00 12.45 -13.35
CA SER A 232 27.89 11.54 -12.61
C SER A 232 27.93 11.69 -11.07
N GLU A 233 27.35 10.65 -10.44
CA GLU A 233 27.92 9.86 -9.34
C GLU A 233 28.12 10.49 -7.95
N ALA A 234 27.24 10.10 -7.03
CA ALA A 234 27.64 9.53 -5.74
C ALA A 234 26.56 8.52 -5.27
N PRO A 235 26.89 7.24 -5.01
CA PRO A 235 25.90 6.24 -4.59
C PRO A 235 25.63 6.36 -3.09
N LEU A 236 24.38 6.66 -2.73
CA LEU A 236 23.85 6.58 -1.36
C LEU A 236 23.34 5.17 -1.00
N ALA A 237 23.67 4.16 -1.81
CA ALA A 237 23.28 2.76 -1.58
C ALA A 237 24.35 2.04 -0.75
N SER A 238 24.47 2.34 0.55
CA SER A 238 25.26 1.55 1.49
C SER A 238 24.87 1.82 2.94
N ASN A 239 23.60 1.66 3.35
CA ASN A 239 23.22 1.62 4.78
C ASN A 239 21.86 0.98 5.10
N LEU A 240 21.42 -0.06 4.37
CA LEU A 240 20.44 -1.01 4.92
C LEU A 240 21.15 -2.04 5.84
N SER A 241 21.85 -1.54 6.87
CA SER A 241 22.27 -2.43 7.95
C SER A 241 21.03 -2.80 8.77
N SER A 242 20.72 -4.10 8.83
CA SER A 242 19.88 -4.62 9.90
C SER A 242 20.48 -4.18 11.25
N PRO A 243 19.65 -3.83 12.26
CA PRO A 243 20.16 -3.43 13.56
C PRO A 243 21.06 -4.55 14.11
N GLN A 244 22.27 -4.18 14.56
CA GLN A 244 23.23 -5.17 15.06
C GLN A 244 22.61 -5.92 16.25
N PRO A 245 22.65 -7.27 16.30
CA PRO A 245 22.11 -8.00 17.43
C PRO A 245 22.92 -7.71 18.69
N ILE A 246 22.24 -7.59 19.83
CA ILE A 246 22.90 -7.56 21.14
C ILE A 246 23.47 -8.97 21.40
N THR A 247 24.80 -9.08 21.49
CA THR A 247 25.51 -10.36 21.60
C THR A 247 26.18 -10.58 22.96
N ASN A 248 26.20 -9.56 23.83
CA ASN A 248 26.81 -9.67 25.15
C ASN A 248 25.96 -10.56 26.07
N PRO A 249 26.48 -11.69 26.59
CA PRO A 249 25.70 -12.64 27.39
C PRO A 249 25.23 -12.07 28.73
N GLN A 250 25.97 -11.12 29.33
CA GLN A 250 25.51 -10.45 30.56
C GLN A 250 24.34 -9.51 30.26
N GLU A 251 24.46 -8.68 29.22
CA GLU A 251 23.37 -7.79 28.79
C GLU A 251 22.11 -8.56 28.37
N LEU A 252 22.27 -9.73 27.73
CA LEU A 252 21.14 -10.59 27.37
C LEU A 252 20.44 -11.18 28.58
N ASN A 253 21.18 -11.56 29.63
CA ASN A 253 20.61 -12.05 30.87
C ASN A 253 19.88 -10.93 31.63
N ASP A 254 20.45 -9.73 31.65
CA ASP A 254 19.82 -8.56 32.26
C ASP A 254 18.52 -8.19 31.53
N LEU A 255 18.54 -8.17 30.19
CA LEU A 255 17.36 -7.91 29.36
C LEU A 255 16.30 -9.02 29.50
N LYS A 256 16.73 -10.28 29.62
CA LYS A 256 15.83 -11.39 29.91
C LYS A 256 15.14 -11.20 31.26
N ALA A 257 15.89 -10.88 32.31
CA ALA A 257 15.33 -10.67 33.64
C ALA A 257 14.34 -9.50 33.67
N GLN A 258 14.65 -8.39 32.97
CA GLN A 258 13.74 -7.26 32.84
C GLN A 258 12.47 -7.61 32.06
N LEU A 259 12.60 -8.39 30.98
CA LEU A 259 11.46 -8.85 30.20
C LEU A 259 10.58 -9.81 31.03
N ASP A 260 11.19 -10.74 31.76
CA ASP A 260 10.51 -11.66 32.69
C ASP A 260 9.70 -10.86 33.73
N GLU A 261 10.31 -9.90 34.43
CA GLU A 261 9.62 -9.08 35.45
C GLU A 261 8.47 -8.24 34.85
N LYS A 262 8.68 -7.66 33.67
CA LYS A 262 7.69 -6.81 33.00
C LYS A 262 6.49 -7.62 32.52
N LEU A 263 6.73 -8.82 32.00
CA LEU A 263 5.68 -9.73 31.58
C LEU A 263 4.94 -10.31 32.79
N ASP A 264 5.64 -10.75 33.83
CA ASP A 264 5.04 -11.29 35.05
C ASP A 264 4.10 -10.28 35.72
N LYS A 265 4.49 -9.01 35.79
CA LYS A 265 3.63 -7.93 36.32
C LYS A 265 2.38 -7.64 35.49
N ALA A 266 2.48 -7.81 34.17
CA ALA A 266 1.38 -7.52 33.25
C ALA A 266 0.53 -8.76 32.94
N TRP A 267 1.03 -9.96 33.26
CA TRP A 267 0.39 -11.21 32.92
C TRP A 267 -0.63 -11.61 33.97
N THR A 268 -1.90 -11.46 33.61
CA THR A 268 -3.01 -12.08 34.33
C THR A 268 -3.50 -13.27 33.50
N PRO A 269 -3.38 -14.52 33.99
CA PRO A 269 -3.80 -15.70 33.24
C PRO A 269 -5.26 -15.58 32.79
N ALA A 270 -5.49 -15.42 31.49
CA ALA A 270 -6.83 -15.39 30.93
C ALA A 270 -7.38 -16.82 30.88
N ALA A 271 -8.60 -17.03 31.40
CA ALA A 271 -9.25 -18.35 31.46
C ALA A 271 -9.48 -19.01 30.07
N ASP A 272 -9.29 -18.24 29.00
CA ASP A 272 -9.51 -18.65 27.62
C ASP A 272 -8.26 -19.18 26.90
N VAL A 273 -7.08 -19.13 27.54
CA VAL A 273 -5.84 -19.70 26.99
C VAL A 273 -5.87 -21.22 27.14
N LYS A 274 -6.27 -21.93 26.07
CA LYS A 274 -6.38 -23.41 26.06
C LYS A 274 -5.13 -24.11 25.53
N VAL A 275 -4.24 -23.37 24.86
CA VAL A 275 -3.03 -23.87 24.22
C VAL A 275 -1.86 -22.90 24.49
N PRO A 276 -0.60 -23.38 24.55
CA PRO A 276 0.55 -22.52 24.75
C PRO A 276 0.69 -21.50 23.64
N LEU A 277 0.85 -20.23 24.00
CA LEU A 277 1.01 -19.13 23.08
C LEU A 277 2.49 -18.74 23.00
N VAL A 278 3.15 -18.99 21.86
CA VAL A 278 4.59 -18.76 21.69
C VAL A 278 4.85 -17.54 20.80
N TYR A 279 5.58 -16.55 21.32
CA TYR A 279 5.95 -15.32 20.62
C TYR A 279 7.47 -15.14 20.58
N ARG A 280 8.00 -14.57 19.49
CA ARG A 280 9.30 -13.90 19.47
C ARG A 280 9.08 -12.46 19.87
N VAL A 281 9.79 -11.97 20.87
CA VAL A 281 9.73 -10.61 21.39
C VAL A 281 11.09 -9.96 21.19
N SER A 282 11.11 -8.83 20.48
CA SER A 282 12.32 -8.05 20.24
C SER A 282 12.38 -6.90 21.24
N VAL A 283 13.50 -6.81 21.96
CA VAL A 283 13.73 -5.87 23.06
C VAL A 283 14.96 -5.01 22.75
N ALA A 284 14.86 -3.71 22.97
CA ALA A 284 15.97 -2.77 22.82
C ALA A 284 16.90 -2.77 24.05
N LYS A 285 18.03 -2.07 23.96
CA LYS A 285 19.03 -2.04 25.04
C LYS A 285 18.49 -1.46 26.35
N ASP A 286 17.47 -0.63 26.28
CA ASP A 286 16.79 -0.03 27.43
C ASP A 286 15.66 -0.89 28.02
N GLY A 287 15.48 -2.13 27.55
CA GLY A 287 14.43 -3.04 28.03
C GLY A 287 13.05 -2.77 27.44
N ALA A 288 12.91 -1.83 26.50
CA ALA A 288 11.63 -1.61 25.82
C ALA A 288 11.35 -2.69 24.77
N ILE A 289 10.11 -3.18 24.73
CA ILE A 289 9.64 -4.14 23.73
C ILE A 289 9.33 -3.36 22.45
N VAL A 290 10.11 -3.56 21.39
CA VAL A 290 9.95 -2.85 20.12
C VAL A 290 9.06 -3.59 19.13
N GLY A 291 8.86 -4.88 19.33
CA GLY A 291 8.07 -5.71 18.45
C GLY A 291 7.86 -7.11 19.02
N TYR A 292 6.86 -7.80 18.49
CA TYR A 292 6.65 -9.22 18.74
C TYR A 292 6.10 -9.89 17.48
N LYS A 293 6.35 -11.20 17.34
CA LYS A 293 5.87 -12.03 16.22
C LYS A 293 5.42 -13.40 16.73
N PRO A 294 4.27 -13.93 16.30
CA PRO A 294 3.85 -15.29 16.65
C PRO A 294 4.83 -16.33 16.10
N LEU A 295 5.04 -17.42 16.84
CA LEU A 295 5.93 -18.53 16.46
C LEU A 295 5.21 -19.88 16.33
N ASN A 296 3.92 -19.95 16.69
CA ASN A 296 3.13 -21.17 16.55
C ASN A 296 1.73 -20.86 16.01
N PRO A 297 1.06 -21.78 15.29
CA PRO A 297 -0.25 -21.52 14.68
C PRO A 297 -1.34 -21.13 15.70
N ALA A 298 -1.19 -21.54 16.95
CA ALA A 298 -2.08 -21.12 18.04
C ALA A 298 -2.00 -19.60 18.33
N THR A 299 -0.86 -18.94 18.06
CA THR A 299 -0.66 -17.50 18.25
C THR A 299 -0.93 -16.64 17.03
N GLU A 300 -1.15 -17.24 15.86
CA GLU A 300 -1.42 -16.51 14.62
C GLU A 300 -2.82 -15.86 14.59
N THR A 301 -3.69 -16.20 15.54
CA THR A 301 -5.04 -15.61 15.63
C THR A 301 -5.01 -14.25 16.34
N ALA A 302 -5.79 -13.29 15.83
CA ALA A 302 -5.94 -11.97 16.46
C ALA A 302 -6.44 -12.07 17.92
N THR A 303 -7.32 -13.04 18.20
CA THR A 303 -7.83 -13.34 19.54
C THR A 303 -6.75 -13.81 20.50
N ALA A 304 -5.78 -14.60 20.05
CA ALA A 304 -4.66 -15.05 20.89
C ALA A 304 -3.73 -13.89 21.26
N THR A 305 -3.57 -12.91 20.37
CA THR A 305 -2.73 -11.73 20.65
C THR A 305 -3.37 -10.80 21.67
N GLU A 306 -4.70 -10.59 21.61
CA GLU A 306 -5.47 -9.85 22.63
C GLU A 306 -5.48 -10.56 24.00
N GLN A 307 -5.22 -11.86 24.03
CA GLN A 307 -5.08 -12.64 25.26
C GLN A 307 -3.71 -12.51 25.91
N THR A 308 -2.77 -11.74 25.37
CA THR A 308 -1.42 -11.51 25.94
C THR A 308 -1.21 -10.05 26.31
N PRO A 309 -0.27 -9.72 27.23
CA PRO A 309 0.01 -8.34 27.60
C PRO A 309 0.94 -7.64 26.57
N LEU A 310 1.39 -8.36 25.54
CA LEU A 310 2.34 -7.86 24.54
C LEU A 310 1.86 -6.60 23.78
N PRO A 311 0.58 -6.48 23.35
CA PRO A 311 0.10 -5.28 22.66
C PRO A 311 0.18 -4.03 23.53
N ASP A 312 -0.08 -4.17 24.84
CA ASP A 312 -0.06 -3.05 25.78
C ASP A 312 1.36 -2.64 26.19
N LEU A 313 2.28 -3.61 26.22
CA LEU A 313 3.68 -3.40 26.57
C LEU A 313 4.56 -2.97 25.39
N LEU A 314 4.00 -2.97 24.17
CA LEU A 314 4.68 -2.51 22.96
C LEU A 314 5.04 -1.03 23.08
N TYR A 315 6.29 -0.72 22.77
CA TYR A 315 6.81 0.64 22.81
C TYR A 315 6.00 1.55 21.87
N LYS A 316 5.41 2.60 22.45
CA LYS A 316 4.75 3.67 21.72
C LYS A 316 5.77 4.81 21.54
N PRO A 317 6.09 5.23 20.30
CA PRO A 317 7.13 6.23 20.06
C PRO A 317 6.75 7.59 20.65
N VAL A 318 7.29 7.88 21.83
CA VAL A 318 7.22 9.18 22.50
C VAL A 318 8.63 9.77 22.58
N GLY A 319 9.28 10.01 21.43
CA GLY A 319 10.60 10.66 21.37
C GLY A 319 11.51 10.19 20.23
N ASN A 320 12.73 10.73 20.20
CA ASN A 320 13.76 10.43 19.20
C ASN A 320 14.55 9.16 19.54
N ARG A 321 13.94 7.97 19.41
CA ARG A 321 14.69 6.70 19.44
C ARG A 321 15.45 6.51 18.12
N PRO A 322 16.74 6.11 18.13
CA PRO A 322 17.49 5.83 16.91
C PRO A 322 16.87 4.66 16.12
N ILE A 323 16.81 4.82 14.78
CA ILE A 323 16.15 3.89 13.85
C ILE A 323 16.92 2.56 13.72
N ASN A 324 18.20 2.54 14.10
CA ASN A 324 19.10 1.37 14.02
C ASN A 324 19.72 1.02 15.40
N GLU A 325 18.90 0.95 16.44
CA GLU A 325 19.35 0.50 17.76
C GLU A 325 19.57 -1.02 17.79
N PRO A 326 20.60 -1.53 18.49
CA PRO A 326 20.75 -2.97 18.70
C PRO A 326 19.55 -3.60 19.39
N LEU A 327 19.11 -4.75 18.88
CA LEU A 327 17.95 -5.49 19.43
C LEU A 327 18.38 -6.87 19.93
N ALA A 328 17.74 -7.33 21.00
CA ALA A 328 17.80 -8.69 21.51
C ALA A 328 16.47 -9.40 21.25
N ASP A 329 16.52 -10.64 20.78
CA ASP A 329 15.33 -11.45 20.56
C ASP A 329 15.15 -12.51 21.67
N PHE A 330 13.92 -12.64 22.14
CA PHE A 330 13.53 -13.61 23.16
C PHE A 330 12.31 -14.40 22.67
N GLN A 331 12.27 -15.70 22.97
CA GLN A 331 11.06 -16.51 22.83
C GLN A 331 10.30 -16.44 24.14
N VAL A 332 9.05 -16.04 24.09
CA VAL A 332 8.13 -15.95 25.23
C VAL A 332 7.00 -16.95 25.00
N THR A 333 6.78 -17.84 25.96
CA THR A 333 5.68 -18.80 25.95
C THR A 333 4.71 -18.48 27.10
N PHE A 334 3.45 -18.20 26.78
CA PHE A 334 2.37 -18.08 27.74
C PHE A 334 1.62 -19.40 27.80
N ASN A 335 1.69 -20.11 28.93
CA ASN A 335 1.06 -21.41 29.08
C ASN A 335 -0.38 -21.30 29.62
N PRO A 336 -1.25 -22.28 29.30
CA PRO A 336 -2.61 -22.37 29.84
C PRO A 336 -2.70 -22.45 31.36
N ASP A 337 -1.65 -22.95 32.02
CA ASP A 337 -1.55 -23.06 33.48
C ASP A 337 -1.18 -21.72 34.15
N GLY A 338 -1.02 -20.65 33.36
CA GLY A 338 -0.64 -19.33 33.81
C GLY A 338 0.87 -19.12 33.94
N SER A 339 1.68 -20.15 33.70
CA SER A 339 3.14 -20.01 33.71
C SER A 339 3.66 -19.25 32.48
N LEU A 340 4.72 -18.47 32.68
CA LEU A 340 5.42 -17.72 31.65
C LEU A 340 6.84 -18.26 31.52
N GLU A 341 7.25 -18.62 30.31
CA GLU A 341 8.64 -18.99 30.01
C GLU A 341 9.26 -18.01 29.01
N VAL A 342 10.34 -17.34 29.41
CA VAL A 342 11.18 -16.55 28.49
C VAL A 342 12.48 -17.29 28.21
N ARG A 343 12.86 -17.44 26.95
CA ARG A 343 14.13 -18.03 26.52
C ARG A 343 14.86 -17.05 25.60
N SER A 344 16.17 -16.92 25.75
CA SER A 344 16.98 -16.14 24.82
C SER A 344 17.08 -16.87 23.48
N LEU A 345 16.87 -16.15 22.36
CA LEU A 345 16.98 -16.69 21.01
C LEU A 345 18.40 -16.53 20.42
N SER A 346 19.41 -16.26 21.25
CA SER A 346 20.80 -16.14 20.82
C SER A 346 21.31 -17.45 20.22
N GLY A 347 21.41 -17.51 18.88
CA GLY A 347 22.14 -18.56 18.18
C GLY A 347 21.47 -19.27 17.00
N ILE A 348 20.37 -18.77 16.42
CA ILE A 348 19.78 -19.38 15.21
C ILE A 348 19.94 -18.44 13.99
N ASN A 349 21.18 -18.05 13.70
CA ASN A 349 21.57 -17.46 12.42
C ASN A 349 22.76 -18.25 11.87
N ASN A 350 22.48 -19.45 11.36
CA ASN A 350 23.12 -20.11 10.21
C ASN A 350 22.74 -21.59 10.21
N GLN A 351 21.71 -21.93 9.42
CA GLN A 351 21.75 -23.08 8.52
C GLN A 351 20.75 -22.89 7.39
#